data_AF-A0A661XCL8-F1
#
_entry.id   AF-A0A661XCL8-F1
#
_cell.length_a   1.000
_cell.length_b   1.000
_cell.length_c   1.000
_cell.angle_alpha   90.00
_cell.angle_beta   90.00
_cell.angle_gamma   90.00
#
_symmetry.space_group_name_H-M   'P 1'
#
loop_
_entity.id
_entity.type
_entity.pdbx_description
1 polymer ?
#
loop_
_entity_poly.entity_id
_entity_poly.type
_entity_poly.pdbx_seq_one_letter_code
_entity_poly.pdbx_strand_id
1 'polypeptide(L)'
;MGKAKLLDAEIKHYVFDYLGTADGYEIGWLHEETQKEIGDPDSELFYDKHYMMDTARNLILEGHEYTNYWLDDEDIEEWVQERDKCDECDGEGTIIC
;
A
#
# COMPACT_ATOMS: atom_id res chain seq x y z
N MET A 1 -7.36 -22.78 24.45
CA MET A 1 -8.05 -22.01 23.38
C MET A 1 -7.47 -20.61 23.37
N GLY A 2 -6.40 -20.42 22.61
CA GLY A 2 -5.80 -19.09 22.42
C GLY A 2 -6.60 -18.34 21.38
N LYS A 3 -7.18 -17.20 21.75
CA LYS A 3 -7.77 -16.26 20.79
C LYS A 3 -6.61 -15.67 19.99
N ALA A 4 -6.53 -15.95 18.70
CA ALA A 4 -5.73 -15.12 17.81
C ALA A 4 -6.40 -13.74 17.81
N LYS A 5 -5.76 -12.77 18.46
CA LYS A 5 -6.05 -11.35 18.22
C LYS A 5 -5.44 -11.07 16.85
N LEU A 6 -6.22 -11.20 15.79
CA LEU A 6 -5.99 -10.36 14.62
C LEU A 6 -6.19 -8.94 15.14
N LEU A 7 -5.11 -8.19 15.18
CA LEU A 7 -5.11 -6.79 15.58
C LEU A 7 -6.14 -6.09 14.68
N ASP A 8 -7.08 -5.34 15.26
CA ASP A 8 -7.82 -4.31 14.54
C ASP A 8 -6.77 -3.34 13.97
N ALA A 9 -6.23 -3.63 12.79
CA ALA A 9 -5.39 -2.69 12.07
C ALA A 9 -6.27 -1.47 11.80
N GLU A 10 -5.84 -0.30 12.25
CA GLU A 10 -6.56 0.93 12.01
C GLU A 10 -6.58 1.17 10.50
N ILE A 11 -7.76 1.05 9.87
CA ILE A 11 -7.91 1.38 8.46
C ILE A 11 -7.65 2.87 8.29
N LYS A 12 -6.65 3.17 7.47
CA LYS A 12 -6.15 4.51 7.19
C LYS A 12 -6.22 4.77 5.69
N HIS A 13 -6.30 6.05 5.32
CA HIS A 13 -6.20 6.49 3.94
C HIS A 13 -4.78 6.95 3.64
N TYR A 14 -4.11 6.28 2.71
CA TYR A 14 -2.76 6.62 2.25
C TYR A 14 -2.77 7.28 0.87
N VAL A 15 -1.78 8.13 0.60
CA VAL A 15 -1.60 8.77 -0.71
C VAL A 15 -0.22 8.41 -1.24
N PHE A 16 -0.20 7.86 -2.45
CA PHE A 16 1.01 7.57 -3.22
C PHE A 16 1.26 8.72 -4.20
N ASP A 17 1.94 9.77 -3.74
CA ASP A 17 2.15 10.99 -4.52
C ASP A 17 3.56 11.03 -5.12
N TYR A 18 3.77 11.91 -6.11
CA TYR A 18 5.06 12.08 -6.76
C TYR A 18 5.28 13.49 -7.32
N LEU A 19 6.55 13.85 -7.43
CA LEU A 19 7.00 15.07 -8.07
C LEU A 19 7.93 14.71 -9.22
N GLY A 20 7.48 14.98 -10.45
CA GLY A 20 8.34 14.95 -11.63
C GLY A 20 9.27 16.17 -11.66
N THR A 21 10.56 15.93 -11.87
CA THR A 21 11.57 16.98 -12.04
C THR A 21 11.79 17.30 -13.52
N ALA A 22 12.28 18.50 -13.82
CA ALA A 22 12.47 18.95 -15.21
C ALA A 22 13.51 18.13 -16.00
N ASP A 23 14.39 17.42 -15.32
CA ASP A 23 15.39 16.50 -15.85
C ASP A 23 14.88 15.05 -15.98
N GLY A 24 13.60 14.81 -15.69
CA GLY A 24 12.92 13.53 -15.95
C GLY A 24 13.04 12.50 -14.82
N TYR A 25 13.47 12.91 -13.63
CA TYR A 25 13.40 12.07 -12.44
C TYR A 25 12.05 12.24 -11.75
N GLU A 26 11.69 11.27 -10.93
CA GLU A 26 10.49 11.30 -10.11
C GLU A 26 10.89 11.05 -8.66
N ILE A 27 10.31 11.82 -7.76
CA ILE A 27 10.44 11.63 -6.31
C ILE A 27 9.06 11.25 -5.82
N GLY A 28 8.89 10.01 -5.36
CA GLY A 28 7.66 9.53 -4.75
C GLY A 28 7.64 9.81 -3.25
N TRP A 29 6.46 9.94 -2.66
CA TRP A 29 6.29 9.87 -1.21
C TRP A 29 4.98 9.20 -0.83
N LEU A 30 5.02 8.50 0.29
CA LEU A 30 3.86 7.83 0.88
C LEU A 30 3.51 8.56 2.17
N HIS A 31 2.25 8.97 2.30
CA HIS A 31 1.79 9.62 3.51
C HIS A 31 0.33 9.30 3.82
N GLU A 32 -0.06 9.40 5.08
CA GLU A 32 -1.47 9.38 5.43
C GLU A 32 -2.15 10.67 4.94
N GLU A 33 -3.41 10.63 4.51
CA GLU A 33 -4.15 11.83 4.08
C GLU A 33 -4.19 12.90 5.19
N THR A 34 -4.17 12.46 6.45
CA THR A 34 -4.16 13.36 7.63
C THR A 34 -2.79 13.96 7.93
N GLN A 35 -1.73 13.43 7.34
CA GLN A 35 -0.36 13.86 7.55
C GLN A 35 -0.11 15.18 6.81
N LYS A 36 0.28 16.22 7.55
CA LYS A 36 0.49 17.57 7.01
C LYS A 36 1.94 17.92 6.71
N GLU A 37 2.87 17.17 7.31
CA GLU A 37 4.29 17.45 7.28
C GLU A 37 5.05 16.13 7.16
N ILE A 38 6.18 16.14 6.44
CA ILE A 38 7.10 15.01 6.37
C ILE A 38 7.95 15.03 7.64
N GLY A 39 7.83 14.00 8.46
CA GLY A 39 8.51 13.90 9.75
C GLY A 39 9.96 13.43 9.61
N ASP A 40 10.16 12.43 8.75
CA ASP A 40 11.45 11.83 8.43
C ASP A 40 11.60 11.58 6.92
N PRO A 41 12.22 12.54 6.19
CA PRO A 41 12.41 12.46 4.74
C PRO A 41 13.14 11.21 4.26
N ASP A 42 14.02 10.61 5.07
CA ASP A 42 14.79 9.44 4.65
C ASP A 42 13.93 8.16 4.61
N SER A 43 12.81 8.16 5.33
CA SER A 43 11.87 7.03 5.40
C SER A 43 10.56 7.26 4.64
N GLU A 44 10.21 8.53 4.40
CA GLU A 44 8.94 8.94 3.80
C GLU A 44 9.08 9.33 2.31
N LEU A 45 10.30 9.63 1.86
CA LEU A 45 10.60 9.91 0.44
C LEU A 45 11.21 8.68 -0.23
N PHE A 46 10.64 8.31 -1.37
CA PHE A 46 11.05 7.17 -2.17
C PHE A 46 11.67 7.68 -3.49
N TYR A 47 12.99 7.53 -3.59
CA TYR A 47 13.75 7.85 -4.80
C TYR A 47 13.82 6.66 -5.78
N ASP A 48 13.32 5.51 -5.37
CA ASP A 48 13.29 4.28 -6.14
C ASP A 48 11.87 3.71 -6.08
N LYS A 49 11.26 3.57 -7.27
CA LYS A 49 9.89 3.05 -7.45
C LYS A 49 9.74 1.67 -6.82
N HIS A 50 10.77 0.82 -6.82
CA HIS A 50 10.70 -0.52 -6.25
C HIS A 50 10.44 -0.52 -4.73
N TYR A 51 11.10 0.37 -3.99
CA TYR A 51 10.88 0.47 -2.54
C TYR A 51 9.47 0.95 -2.19
N MET A 52 8.91 1.84 -3.01
CA MET A 52 7.53 2.29 -2.82
C MET A 52 6.52 1.20 -3.19
N MET A 53 6.77 0.43 -4.25
CA MET A 53 5.93 -0.72 -4.61
C MET A 53 5.84 -1.74 -3.48
N ASP A 54 6.97 -2.10 -2.85
CA ASP A 54 6.97 -3.04 -1.72
C ASP A 54 6.15 -2.51 -0.54
N THR A 55 6.26 -1.22 -0.23
CA THR A 55 5.52 -0.59 0.87
C THR A 55 4.02 -0.49 0.54
N ALA A 56 3.68 -0.07 -0.68
CA ALA A 56 2.30 0.05 -1.16
C ALA A 56 1.58 -1.31 -1.20
N ARG A 57 2.26 -2.36 -1.67
CA ARG A 57 1.73 -3.72 -1.71
C ARG A 57 1.28 -4.18 -0.32
N ASN A 58 2.12 -4.01 0.70
CA ASN A 58 1.78 -4.42 2.06
C ASN A 58 0.54 -3.70 2.58
N LEU A 59 0.45 -2.38 2.37
CA LEU A 59 -0.71 -1.58 2.79
C LEU A 59 -2.00 -2.00 2.08
N ILE A 60 -1.92 -2.27 0.77
CA ILE A 60 -3.07 -2.73 -0.01
C ILE A 60 -3.54 -4.09 0.48
N LEU A 61 -2.61 -5.03 0.70
CA LEU A 61 -2.91 -6.36 1.24
C LEU A 61 -3.47 -6.32 2.68
N GLU A 62 -3.08 -5.33 3.48
CA GLU A 62 -3.62 -5.07 4.83
C GLU A 62 -5.02 -4.43 4.80
N GLY A 63 -5.52 -4.00 3.62
CA GLY A 63 -6.86 -3.47 3.45
C GLY A 63 -7.00 -1.96 3.66
N HIS A 64 -5.90 -1.22 3.62
CA HIS A 64 -5.93 0.24 3.73
C HIS A 64 -6.61 0.91 2.52
N GLU A 65 -7.24 2.06 2.76
CA GLU A 65 -7.75 2.92 1.69
C GLU A 65 -6.60 3.73 1.08
N TYR A 66 -6.70 4.08 -0.20
CA TYR A 66 -5.62 4.80 -0.85
C TYR A 66 -6.06 5.72 -2.00
N THR A 67 -5.17 6.63 -2.36
CA THR A 67 -5.19 7.39 -3.62
C THR A 67 -3.83 7.27 -4.29
N ASN A 68 -3.82 6.86 -5.56
CA ASN A 68 -2.59 6.61 -6.30
C ASN A 68 -2.38 7.67 -7.39
N TYR A 69 -1.20 8.30 -7.39
CA TYR A 69 -0.75 9.18 -8.45
C TYR A 69 0.55 8.71 -9.12
N TRP A 70 1.26 7.73 -8.55
CA TRP A 70 2.60 7.36 -9.03
C TRP A 70 2.74 5.93 -9.58
N LEU A 71 2.04 4.97 -8.99
CA LEU A 71 2.15 3.57 -9.36
C LEU A 71 1.28 3.24 -10.58
N ASP A 72 1.57 2.12 -11.24
CA ASP A 72 0.75 1.64 -12.35
C ASP A 72 -0.53 0.96 -11.80
N ASP A 73 -1.67 1.26 -12.41
CA ASP A 73 -2.97 0.72 -11.97
C ASP A 73 -3.01 -0.82 -12.08
N GLU A 74 -2.31 -1.41 -13.06
CA GLU A 74 -2.23 -2.87 -13.23
C GLU A 74 -1.59 -3.57 -12.01
N ASP A 75 -0.53 -2.99 -11.44
CA ASP A 75 0.14 -3.52 -10.25
C ASP A 75 -0.80 -3.48 -9.02
N ILE A 76 -1.51 -2.36 -8.87
CA ILE A 76 -2.46 -2.16 -7.78
C ILE A 76 -3.65 -3.12 -7.90
N GLU A 77 -4.20 -3.28 -9.10
CA GLU A 77 -5.29 -4.22 -9.36
C GLU A 77 -4.91 -5.66 -9.02
N GLU A 78 -3.67 -6.08 -9.31
CA GLU A 78 -3.16 -7.41 -8.95
C GLU A 78 -3.15 -7.59 -7.42
N TRP A 79 -2.67 -6.61 -6.67
CA TRP A 79 -2.60 -6.69 -5.20
C TRP A 79 -3.97 -6.64 -4.53
N VAL A 80 -4.91 -5.86 -5.08
CA VAL A 80 -6.31 -5.86 -4.63
C VAL A 80 -6.94 -7.24 -4.86
N GLN A 81 -6.72 -7.85 -6.03
CA GLN A 81 -7.19 -9.21 -6.29
C GLN A 81 -6.52 -10.23 -5.36
N GLU A 82 -5.24 -10.08 -5.05
CA GLU A 82 -4.53 -10.94 -4.09
C GLU A 82 -5.16 -10.85 -2.69
N ARG A 83 -5.41 -9.63 -2.19
CA ARG A 83 -6.13 -9.41 -0.92
C ARG A 83 -7.49 -10.09 -0.93
N ASP A 84 -8.31 -9.82 -1.94
CA ASP A 84 -9.69 -10.32 -2.00
C ASP A 84 -9.73 -11.86 -2.12
N LYS A 85 -8.74 -12.47 -2.80
CA LYS A 85 -8.56 -13.94 -2.82
C LYS A 85 -8.19 -14.51 -1.45
N CYS A 86 -7.42 -13.79 -0.64
CA CYS A 86 -7.13 -14.20 0.74
C CYS A 86 -8.37 -14.18 1.62
N ASP A 87 -9.27 -13.21 1.44
CA ASP A 87 -10.53 -13.12 2.20
C ASP A 87 -11.55 -14.21 1.80
N GLU A 88 -11.56 -14.64 0.53
CA GLU A 88 -12.36 -15.79 0.08
C GLU A 88 -11.87 -17.14 0.66
N CYS A 89 -10.65 -17.24 1.19
CA CYS A 89 -10.12 -18.48 1.74
C CYS A 89 -10.66 -18.85 3.14
N ASP A 90 -11.20 -17.89 3.90
CA ASP A 90 -11.70 -18.13 5.26
C ASP A 90 -13.21 -18.47 5.32
N GLY A 91 -13.90 -18.44 4.18
CA GLY A 91 -15.34 -18.73 4.04
C GLY A 91 -15.65 -19.91 3.12
N GLU A 92 -15.56 -21.13 3.65
CA GLU A 92 -16.06 -22.37 3.02
C GLU A 92 -15.59 -22.67 1.58
N GLY A 93 -14.41 -23.30 1.47
CA GLY A 93 -14.20 -24.38 0.50
C GLY A 93 -13.14 -24.20 -0.57
N THR A 94 -11.87 -24.45 -0.19
CA THR A 94 -10.73 -24.96 -1.02
C THR A 94 -10.39 -24.25 -2.34
N ILE A 95 -9.14 -23.79 -2.46
CA ILE A 95 -8.09 -24.17 -3.46
C ILE A 95 -6.76 -23.54 -2.97
N ILE A 96 -5.82 -24.34 -2.45
CA ILE A 96 -4.55 -24.83 -3.05
C ILE A 96 -3.63 -23.72 -3.61
N CYS A 97 -2.51 -23.51 -2.91
CA CYS A 97 -1.29 -22.81 -3.36
C CYS A 97 -0.61 -23.50 -4.56
#